data_AF-A0A7S2M5H5-F1
#
_entry.id   AF-A0A7S2M5H5-F1
#
_cell.length_a   1.000
_cell.length_b   1.000
_cell.length_c   1.000
_cell.angle_alpha   90.00
_cell.angle_beta   90.00
_cell.angle_gamma   90.00
#
_symmetry.space_group_name_H-M   'P 1'
#
loop_
_entity.id
_entity.type
_entity.pdbx_description
1 polymer ?
#
loop_
_entity_poly.entity_id
_entity_poly.type
_entity_poly.pdbx_seq_one_letter_code
_entity_poly.pdbx_strand_id
1 'polypeptide(L)'
;MNPNSDLQLVPETLLKKRHDLDALQAKRAAEAINNPRVSRKRISDKSKKVKVVKAETILIQSRHRKNARTRFNRVSKKGMQTRASDKSVVKTKVWDSVKEEEVDEKELEKRQEKEQQDKAAADDSDDDEEEADEKNDQQLHKIPYKANSIGATTVFAVLIRPTIHTTPKPVKKTLSTLRLRRMHEGVFLPYTDATRKMLHLVEPYVLYGMPSTETISDLVRRRGFCRVDGKRAPLADNNV
;
A
#
# COMPACT_ATOMS: atom_id res chain seq x y z
N MET A 1 56.77 -3.63 -40.27
CA MET A 1 56.54 -4.79 -39.38
C MET A 1 55.72 -4.33 -38.20
N ASN A 2 54.64 -5.05 -37.84
CA ASN A 2 53.85 -4.70 -36.66
C ASN A 2 54.71 -4.95 -35.42
N PRO A 3 55.02 -3.92 -34.60
CA PRO A 3 55.92 -4.04 -33.44
C PRO A 3 55.37 -4.94 -32.32
N ASN A 4 54.11 -5.40 -32.47
CA ASN A 4 53.42 -6.24 -31.50
C ASN A 4 53.47 -7.74 -31.84
N SER A 5 54.27 -8.15 -32.82
CA SER A 5 54.39 -9.57 -33.24
C SER A 5 55.18 -10.45 -32.26
N ASP A 6 56.05 -9.86 -31.44
CA ASP A 6 56.85 -10.55 -30.41
C ASP A 6 56.16 -10.64 -29.03
N LEU A 7 54.97 -10.06 -28.87
CA LEU A 7 54.22 -10.15 -27.62
C LEU A 7 53.43 -11.47 -27.58
N GLN A 8 53.59 -12.25 -26.51
CA GLN A 8 52.75 -13.43 -26.25
C GLN A 8 51.27 -13.01 -26.18
N LEU A 9 50.49 -13.33 -27.22
CA LEU A 9 49.05 -13.05 -27.26
C LEU A 9 48.35 -13.93 -26.21
N VAL A 10 47.87 -13.30 -25.14
CA VAL A 10 46.97 -13.96 -24.19
C VAL A 10 45.69 -14.28 -24.96
N PRO A 11 45.26 -15.55 -25.03
CA PRO A 11 44.05 -15.90 -25.76
C PRO A 11 42.86 -15.12 -25.19
N GLU A 12 42.05 -14.52 -26.06
CA GLU A 12 40.92 -13.66 -25.69
C GLU A 12 39.96 -14.33 -24.69
N THR A 13 39.91 -15.66 -24.70
CA THR A 13 39.13 -16.48 -23.76
C THR A 13 39.58 -16.29 -22.30
N LEU A 14 40.87 -16.09 -22.03
CA LEU A 14 41.39 -15.83 -20.69
C LEU A 14 41.10 -14.41 -20.23
N LEU A 15 41.20 -13.43 -21.14
CA LEU A 15 40.87 -12.04 -20.85
C LEU A 15 39.38 -11.88 -20.52
N LYS A 16 38.50 -12.54 -21.30
CA LYS A 16 37.05 -12.59 -21.02
C LYS A 16 36.76 -13.21 -19.66
N LYS A 17 37.37 -14.37 -19.34
CA LYS A 17 37.22 -15.02 -18.03
C LYS A 17 37.64 -14.13 -16.86
N ARG A 18 38.73 -13.37 -17.00
CA ARG A 18 39.22 -12.47 -15.96
C ARG A 18 38.28 -11.28 -15.78
N HIS A 19 37.85 -10.65 -16.87
CA HIS A 19 36.89 -9.56 -16.82
C HIS A 19 35.54 -9.99 -16.22
N ASP A 20 35.07 -11.19 -16.55
CA ASP A 20 33.85 -11.76 -15.98
C ASP A 20 33.99 -12.04 -14.48
N LEU A 21 35.16 -12.51 -14.04
CA LEU A 21 35.48 -12.74 -12.63
C LEU A 21 35.51 -11.41 -11.86
N ASP A 22 36.21 -10.40 -12.38
CA ASP A 22 36.30 -9.06 -11.78
C ASP A 22 34.90 -8.41 -11.71
N ALA A 23 34.10 -8.55 -12.77
CA ALA A 23 32.71 -8.09 -12.78
C ALA A 23 31.84 -8.84 -11.75
N LEU A 24 32.05 -10.15 -11.56
CA LEU A 24 31.37 -10.94 -10.53
C LEU A 24 31.81 -10.52 -9.12
N GLN A 25 33.10 -10.24 -8.90
CA GLN A 25 33.61 -9.74 -7.62
C GLN A 25 33.05 -8.36 -7.30
N ALA A 26 33.04 -7.44 -8.27
CA ALA A 26 32.44 -6.11 -8.12
C ALA A 26 30.94 -6.20 -7.82
N LYS A 27 30.19 -7.07 -8.53
CA LYS A 27 28.78 -7.34 -8.25
C LYS A 27 28.56 -7.89 -6.84
N ARG A 28 29.37 -8.86 -6.40
CA ARG A 28 29.31 -9.41 -5.03
C ARG A 28 29.63 -8.36 -3.97
N ALA A 29 30.61 -7.49 -4.21
CA ALA A 29 30.96 -6.39 -3.31
C ALA A 29 29.82 -5.37 -3.21
N ALA A 30 29.23 -4.96 -4.34
CA ALA A 30 28.08 -4.06 -4.38
C ALA A 30 26.83 -4.68 -3.70
N GLU A 31 26.57 -5.97 -3.92
CA GLU A 31 25.48 -6.68 -3.26
C GLU A 31 25.71 -6.77 -1.75
N ALA A 32 26.94 -7.01 -1.28
CA ALA A 32 27.27 -7.01 0.13
C ALA A 32 27.04 -5.65 0.81
N ILE A 33 27.24 -4.55 0.08
CA ILE A 33 26.94 -3.18 0.53
C ILE A 33 25.43 -2.95 0.60
N ASN A 34 24.68 -3.32 -0.45
CA ASN A 34 23.23 -3.12 -0.55
C ASN A 34 22.42 -4.06 0.37
N ASN A 35 22.97 -5.23 0.69
CA ASN A 35 22.32 -6.28 1.47
C ASN A 35 23.13 -6.60 2.75
N PRO A 36 23.33 -5.64 3.67
CA PRO A 36 24.19 -5.79 4.85
C PRO A 36 23.71 -6.87 5.84
N ARG A 37 22.48 -7.38 5.63
CA ARG A 37 21.84 -8.45 6.41
C ARG A 37 22.44 -9.83 6.17
N VAL A 38 23.14 -10.07 5.06
CA VAL A 38 23.77 -11.39 4.79
C VAL A 38 25.05 -11.56 5.60
N SER A 39 25.68 -10.46 6.05
CA SER A 39 26.82 -10.52 6.97
C SER A 39 26.34 -10.92 8.38
N ARG A 40 26.44 -12.21 8.71
CA ARG A 40 26.18 -12.77 10.06
C ARG A 40 26.86 -11.93 11.17
N LYS A 41 28.00 -11.32 10.86
CA LYS A 41 28.82 -10.47 11.74
C LYS A 41 28.08 -9.23 12.26
N ARG A 42 27.34 -8.47 11.42
CA ARG A 42 26.63 -7.26 11.89
C ARG A 42 25.35 -7.56 12.67
N ILE A 43 24.72 -8.72 12.45
CA ILE A 43 23.56 -9.15 13.23
C ILE A 43 23.98 -9.49 14.66
N SER A 44 25.11 -10.19 14.84
CA SER A 44 25.64 -10.52 16.17
C SER A 44 26.00 -9.28 17.00
N ASP A 45 26.50 -8.23 16.35
CA ASP A 45 26.90 -7.00 17.07
C ASP A 45 25.69 -6.18 17.55
N LYS A 46 24.53 -6.31 16.89
CA LYS A 46 23.27 -5.71 17.34
C LYS A 46 22.62 -6.50 18.48
N SER A 47 22.73 -7.83 18.48
CA SER A 47 22.15 -8.68 19.53
C SER A 47 22.96 -8.71 20.82
N LYS A 48 24.24 -8.31 20.78
CA LYS A 48 25.14 -8.24 21.95
C LYS A 48 24.95 -6.98 22.81
N LYS A 49 24.21 -5.97 22.34
CA LYS A 49 23.95 -4.74 23.10
C LYS A 49 22.68 -4.90 23.93
N VAL A 50 22.78 -4.77 25.25
CA VAL A 50 21.61 -4.71 26.14
C VAL A 50 20.85 -3.42 25.80
N LYS A 51 19.63 -3.57 25.27
CA LYS A 51 18.77 -2.44 24.95
C LYS A 51 17.86 -2.17 26.14
N VAL A 52 18.11 -1.08 26.85
CA VAL A 52 17.18 -0.58 27.88
C VAL A 52 15.93 -0.03 27.16
N VAL A 53 14.76 -0.58 27.49
CA VAL A 53 13.47 -0.17 26.92
C VAL A 53 12.71 0.61 27.97
N LYS A 54 12.16 1.77 27.59
CA LYS A 54 11.29 2.57 28.48
C LYS A 54 10.05 1.78 28.87
N ALA A 55 9.63 1.88 30.14
CA ALA A 55 8.43 1.20 30.64
C ALA A 55 7.17 1.54 29.84
N GLU A 56 7.01 2.81 29.43
CA GLU A 56 5.93 3.29 28.56
C GLU A 56 5.82 2.49 27.26
N THR A 57 6.96 2.16 26.64
CA THR A 57 6.99 1.42 25.38
C THR A 57 6.40 0.02 25.57
N ILE A 58 6.67 -0.62 26.71
CA ILE A 58 6.13 -1.95 27.04
C ILE A 58 4.61 -1.87 27.24
N LEU A 59 4.13 -0.86 27.96
CA LEU A 59 2.70 -0.63 28.19
C LEU A 59 1.95 -0.36 26.88
N ILE A 60 2.49 0.53 26.02
CA ILE A 60 1.93 0.85 24.71
C ILE A 60 1.86 -0.41 23.84
N GLN A 61 2.93 -1.22 23.78
CA GLN A 61 2.94 -2.48 23.02
C GLN A 61 1.93 -3.50 23.56
N SER A 62 1.79 -3.61 24.88
CA SER A 62 0.81 -4.48 25.53
C SER A 62 -0.62 -4.06 25.17
N ARG A 63 -0.92 -2.76 25.24
CA ARG A 63 -2.22 -2.19 24.83
C ARG A 63 -2.52 -2.47 23.36
N HIS A 64 -1.56 -2.23 22.45
CA HIS A 64 -1.73 -2.54 21.03
C HIS A 64 -1.98 -4.02 20.78
N ARG A 65 -1.26 -4.92 21.48
CA ARG A 65 -1.47 -6.38 21.37
C ARG A 65 -2.87 -6.77 21.84
N LYS A 66 -3.33 -6.24 22.97
CA LYS A 66 -4.69 -6.47 23.49
C LYS A 66 -5.74 -5.99 22.49
N ASN A 67 -5.62 -4.75 22.01
CA ASN A 67 -6.56 -4.17 21.05
C ASN A 67 -6.61 -4.95 19.73
N ALA A 68 -5.45 -5.32 19.18
CA ALA A 68 -5.38 -6.09 17.95
C ALA A 68 -5.98 -7.50 18.10
N ARG A 69 -5.79 -8.14 19.26
CA ARG A 69 -6.39 -9.45 19.57
C ARG A 69 -7.90 -9.34 19.78
N THR A 70 -8.37 -8.35 20.52
CA THR A 70 -9.81 -8.08 20.71
C THR A 70 -10.48 -7.81 19.36
N ARG A 71 -9.86 -6.98 18.50
CA ARG A 71 -10.37 -6.74 17.15
C ARG A 71 -10.43 -8.03 16.34
N PHE A 72 -9.36 -8.82 16.33
CA PHE A 72 -9.33 -10.11 15.64
C PHE A 72 -10.45 -11.04 16.12
N ASN A 73 -10.64 -11.16 17.43
CA ASN A 73 -11.72 -11.97 18.00
C ASN A 73 -13.10 -11.44 17.59
N ARG A 74 -13.30 -10.11 17.56
CA ARG A 74 -14.56 -9.51 17.10
C ARG A 74 -14.85 -9.81 15.63
N VAL A 75 -13.85 -9.65 14.76
CA VAL A 75 -13.97 -9.96 13.32
C VAL A 75 -14.21 -11.45 13.10
N SER A 76 -13.55 -12.32 13.89
CA SER A 76 -13.72 -13.77 13.81
C SER A 76 -15.08 -14.23 14.35
N LYS A 77 -15.60 -13.64 15.44
CA LYS A 77 -16.85 -14.05 16.09
C LYS A 77 -18.11 -13.43 15.48
N LYS A 78 -18.11 -12.13 15.15
CA LYS A 78 -19.29 -11.40 14.65
C LYS A 78 -19.61 -11.70 13.18
N GLY A 79 -19.05 -12.79 12.66
CA GLY A 79 -19.14 -13.21 11.27
C GLY A 79 -18.25 -12.34 10.40
N MET A 80 -17.16 -12.91 9.91
CA MET A 80 -16.44 -12.41 8.73
C MET A 80 -17.42 -12.11 7.57
N GLN A 81 -18.58 -12.77 7.56
CA GLN A 81 -19.71 -12.65 6.64
C GLN A 81 -20.56 -11.37 6.78
N THR A 82 -20.76 -10.79 7.97
CA THR A 82 -21.67 -9.62 8.11
C THR A 82 -21.06 -8.34 7.55
N ARG A 83 -19.73 -8.20 7.64
CA ARG A 83 -18.98 -7.10 7.00
C ARG A 83 -18.64 -7.38 5.54
N ALA A 84 -18.42 -8.65 5.18
CA ALA A 84 -18.26 -9.08 3.80
C ALA A 84 -19.62 -9.30 3.15
N SER A 85 -20.55 -8.34 3.27
CA SER A 85 -21.85 -8.44 2.60
C SER A 85 -21.63 -8.61 1.10
N ASP A 86 -22.47 -9.37 0.43
CA ASP A 86 -22.45 -9.51 -1.05
C ASP A 86 -23.08 -8.31 -1.76
N LYS A 87 -23.59 -7.33 -1.02
CA LYS A 87 -24.32 -6.19 -1.55
C LYS A 87 -23.34 -5.08 -1.93
N SER A 88 -23.41 -4.61 -3.17
CA SER A 88 -22.69 -3.40 -3.58
C SER A 88 -23.20 -2.22 -2.76
N VAL A 89 -22.27 -1.52 -2.10
CA VAL A 89 -22.60 -0.30 -1.35
C VAL A 89 -22.21 0.88 -2.22
N VAL A 90 -23.19 1.71 -2.58
CA VAL A 90 -22.97 2.98 -3.27
C VAL A 90 -22.98 4.08 -2.21
N LYS A 91 -21.96 4.93 -2.22
CA LYS A 91 -21.86 6.12 -1.38
C LYS A 91 -21.88 7.35 -2.27
N THR A 92 -22.22 8.49 -1.69
CA THR A 92 -22.15 9.79 -2.35
C THR A 92 -20.88 10.51 -1.94
N LYS A 93 -20.29 11.24 -2.88
CA LYS A 93 -19.27 12.26 -2.65
C LYS A 93 -19.86 13.59 -3.09
N VAL A 94 -19.64 14.64 -2.33
CA VAL A 94 -19.98 16.01 -2.72
C VAL A 94 -18.70 16.66 -3.25
N TRP A 95 -18.73 17.12 -4.49
CA TRP A 95 -17.60 17.72 -5.18
C TRP A 95 -17.90 19.20 -5.45
N ASP A 96 -16.97 20.07 -5.08
CA ASP A 96 -17.01 21.49 -5.42
C ASP A 96 -16.29 21.70 -6.75
N SER A 97 -17.07 22.05 -7.79
CA SER A 97 -16.55 22.24 -9.14
C SER A 97 -15.66 23.48 -9.30
N VAL A 98 -15.76 24.46 -8.40
CA VAL A 98 -14.97 25.70 -8.48
C VAL A 98 -13.59 25.49 -7.86
N LYS A 99 -13.56 24.81 -6.71
CA LYS A 99 -12.30 24.55 -5.99
C LYS A 99 -11.58 23.30 -6.49
N GLU A 100 -12.25 22.47 -7.28
CA GLU A 100 -11.75 21.15 -7.70
C GLU A 100 -11.34 20.27 -6.52
N GLU A 101 -12.11 20.35 -5.42
CA GLU A 101 -11.81 19.65 -4.18
C GLU A 101 -13.04 18.88 -3.65
N GLU A 102 -12.76 17.79 -2.93
CA GLU A 102 -13.77 17.02 -2.21
C GLU A 102 -14.13 17.76 -0.92
N VAL A 103 -15.43 18.06 -0.75
CA VAL A 103 -15.94 18.71 0.47
C VAL A 103 -16.44 17.63 1.43
N ASP A 104 -15.96 17.67 2.68
CA ASP A 104 -16.42 16.75 3.72
C ASP A 104 -17.91 16.99 4.02
N GLU A 105 -18.74 15.95 3.85
CA GLU A 105 -20.19 16.00 4.08
C GLU A 105 -20.55 16.56 5.48
N LYS A 106 -19.74 16.24 6.48
CA LYS A 106 -19.93 16.71 7.87
C LYS A 106 -19.63 18.19 8.07
N GLU A 107 -18.75 18.77 7.25
CA GLU A 107 -18.49 20.20 7.32
C GLU A 107 -19.62 20.99 6.67
N LEU A 108 -20.20 20.46 5.60
CA LEU A 108 -21.42 21.01 4.99
C LEU A 108 -22.59 20.98 5.96
N GLU A 109 -22.85 19.84 6.63
CA GLU A 109 -23.92 19.73 7.64
C GLU A 109 -23.75 20.77 8.75
N LYS A 110 -22.53 20.96 9.26
CA LYS A 110 -22.25 21.97 10.29
C LYS A 110 -22.43 23.41 9.80
N ARG A 111 -22.08 23.70 8.54
CA ARG A 111 -22.30 25.03 7.95
C ARG A 111 -23.78 25.32 7.81
N GLN A 112 -24.55 24.36 7.32
CA GLN A 112 -26.01 24.45 7.20
C GLN A 112 -26.69 24.62 8.57
N GLU A 113 -26.27 23.85 9.58
CA GLU A 113 -26.78 24.00 10.96
C GLU A 113 -26.46 25.39 11.53
N LYS A 114 -25.29 25.94 11.22
CA LYS A 114 -24.87 27.27 11.66
C LYS A 114 -25.63 28.38 10.94
N GLU A 115 -25.77 28.29 9.61
CA GLU A 115 -26.57 29.23 8.81
C GLU A 115 -28.04 29.23 9.24
N GLN A 116 -28.61 28.07 9.57
CA GLN A 116 -29.97 27.98 10.11
C GLN A 116 -30.09 28.63 11.49
N GLN A 117 -29.07 28.51 12.35
CA GLN A 117 -29.03 29.20 13.64
C GLN A 117 -28.87 30.71 13.48
N ASP A 118 -28.00 31.14 12.57
CA ASP A 118 -27.75 32.56 12.28
C ASP A 118 -29.01 33.20 11.64
N LYS A 119 -29.72 32.50 10.74
CA LYS A 119 -31.01 32.92 10.17
C LYS A 119 -32.14 32.97 11.22
N ALA A 120 -32.21 31.99 12.13
CA ALA A 120 -33.18 32.00 13.22
C ALA A 120 -32.92 33.09 14.29
N ALA A 121 -31.69 33.63 14.35
CA ALA A 121 -31.33 34.75 15.22
C ALA A 121 -31.56 36.13 14.55
N ALA A 122 -31.74 36.16 13.22
CA ALA A 122 -31.91 37.38 12.41
C ALA A 122 -33.38 37.68 12.06
N ASP A 123 -34.32 37.29 12.93
CA ASP A 123 -35.78 37.42 12.73
C ASP A 123 -36.31 38.88 12.78
N ASP A 124 -35.52 39.87 12.34
CA ASP A 124 -35.97 41.26 12.16
C ASP A 124 -35.04 42.04 11.22
N SER A 125 -35.18 41.85 9.90
CA SER A 125 -35.12 42.89 8.82
C SER A 125 -34.73 42.33 7.44
N ASP A 126 -35.57 42.70 6.47
CA ASP A 126 -35.34 42.88 5.03
C ASP A 126 -35.21 41.67 4.07
N ASP A 127 -36.27 41.57 3.25
CA ASP A 127 -36.66 40.59 2.23
C ASP A 127 -35.83 40.63 0.91
N ASP A 128 -34.65 41.26 0.89
CA ASP A 128 -33.90 41.53 -0.36
C ASP A 128 -32.56 40.77 -0.51
N GLU A 129 -32.16 39.92 0.46
CA GLU A 129 -30.91 39.14 0.38
C GLU A 129 -31.07 37.68 -0.12
N GLU A 130 -32.30 37.19 -0.33
CA GLU A 130 -32.54 35.78 -0.71
C GLU A 130 -32.03 35.42 -2.14
N GLU A 131 -31.90 36.39 -3.05
CA GLU A 131 -31.57 36.12 -4.46
C GLU A 131 -30.07 35.93 -4.75
N ALA A 132 -29.20 36.17 -3.77
CA ALA A 132 -27.74 36.02 -3.88
C ALA A 132 -27.23 34.64 -3.41
N ASP A 133 -27.89 34.03 -2.41
CA ASP A 133 -27.51 32.74 -1.85
C ASP A 133 -27.84 31.56 -2.79
N GLU A 134 -28.95 31.64 -3.54
CA GLU A 134 -29.36 30.58 -4.49
C GLU A 134 -28.36 30.35 -5.63
N LYS A 135 -27.48 31.32 -5.92
CA LYS A 135 -26.48 31.23 -6.99
C LYS A 135 -25.19 30.51 -6.54
N ASN A 136 -24.90 30.47 -5.24
CA ASN A 136 -23.71 29.78 -4.69
C ASN A 136 -23.93 28.28 -4.46
N ASP A 137 -25.18 27.85 -4.26
CA ASP A 137 -25.53 26.42 -4.11
C ASP A 137 -25.45 25.62 -5.43
N GLN A 138 -25.28 26.30 -6.57
CA GLN A 138 -25.34 25.71 -7.91
C GLN A 138 -24.08 24.95 -8.37
N GLN A 139 -23.03 24.85 -7.54
CA GLN A 139 -21.74 24.23 -7.94
C GLN A 139 -21.29 23.03 -7.11
N LEU A 140 -22.19 22.42 -6.31
CA LEU A 140 -21.91 21.17 -5.62
C LEU A 140 -22.51 19.97 -6.38
N HIS A 141 -21.66 19.11 -6.93
CA HIS A 141 -22.10 17.87 -7.59
C HIS A 141 -22.06 16.67 -6.64
N LYS A 142 -23.17 15.94 -6.53
CA LYS A 142 -23.24 14.65 -5.82
C LYS A 142 -22.85 13.53 -6.77
N ILE A 143 -21.65 12.99 -6.61
CA ILE A 143 -21.13 11.88 -7.43
C ILE A 143 -21.32 10.56 -6.67
N PRO A 144 -22.19 9.65 -7.13
CA PRO A 144 -22.29 8.32 -6.54
C PRO A 144 -21.07 7.48 -6.94
N TYR A 145 -20.41 6.86 -5.98
CA TYR A 145 -19.30 5.94 -6.20
C TYR A 145 -19.52 4.64 -5.46
N LYS A 146 -18.99 3.56 -6.05
CA LYS A 146 -19.05 2.24 -5.44
C LYS A 146 -18.00 2.14 -4.33
N ALA A 147 -18.44 2.01 -3.09
CA ALA A 147 -17.57 2.01 -1.92
C ALA A 147 -16.83 0.68 -1.70
N ASN A 148 -17.33 -0.42 -2.27
CA ASN A 148 -16.74 -1.74 -2.12
C ASN A 148 -16.39 -2.38 -3.47
N SER A 149 -15.34 -3.18 -3.52
CA SER A 149 -14.89 -3.86 -4.74
C SER A 149 -15.75 -5.07 -5.14
N ILE A 150 -17.00 -5.13 -4.68
CA ILE A 150 -17.91 -6.27 -4.92
C ILE A 150 -18.33 -6.29 -6.38
N GLY A 151 -18.20 -7.44 -7.05
CA GLY A 151 -18.43 -7.55 -8.49
C GLY A 151 -17.22 -7.16 -9.35
N ALA A 152 -16.09 -6.81 -8.73
CA ALA A 152 -14.81 -6.79 -9.41
C ALA A 152 -14.34 -8.23 -9.67
N THR A 153 -13.66 -8.47 -10.78
CA THR A 153 -12.98 -9.75 -11.04
C THR A 153 -11.64 -9.82 -10.30
N THR A 154 -10.90 -8.71 -10.28
CA THR A 154 -9.56 -8.60 -9.70
C THR A 154 -9.45 -7.33 -8.87
N VAL A 155 -8.72 -7.42 -7.75
CA VAL A 155 -8.31 -6.28 -6.93
C VAL A 155 -6.80 -6.19 -6.85
N PHE A 156 -6.29 -4.98 -6.72
CA PHE A 156 -4.90 -4.75 -6.37
C PHE A 156 -4.80 -4.40 -4.89
N ALA A 157 -3.97 -5.13 -4.16
CA ALA A 157 -3.80 -4.98 -2.72
C ALA A 157 -2.35 -4.58 -2.39
N VAL A 158 -2.17 -3.56 -1.54
CA VAL A 158 -0.87 -3.04 -1.11
C VAL A 158 -0.76 -3.03 0.41
N LEU A 159 0.36 -3.52 0.95
CA LEU A 159 0.62 -3.46 2.39
C LEU A 159 1.13 -2.08 2.79
N ILE A 160 0.32 -1.31 3.52
CA ILE A 160 0.67 0.05 3.97
C ILE A 160 1.28 0.01 5.38
N ARG A 161 0.72 -0.80 6.29
CA ARG A 161 1.22 -0.88 7.68
C ARG A 161 2.10 -2.09 7.90
N PRO A 162 3.24 -1.94 8.60
CA PRO A 162 4.17 -3.04 8.83
C PRO A 162 3.61 -4.07 9.81
N THR A 163 3.93 -5.34 9.58
CA THR A 163 3.62 -6.42 10.54
C THR A 163 4.63 -6.42 11.69
N ILE A 164 4.28 -5.77 12.79
CA ILE A 164 5.11 -5.74 14.01
C ILE A 164 4.81 -6.92 14.95
N HIS A 165 5.55 -7.05 16.06
CA HIS A 165 5.37 -8.12 17.06
C HIS A 165 4.02 -8.11 17.80
N THR A 166 3.26 -7.01 17.75
CA THR A 166 1.93 -6.91 18.40
C THR A 166 0.82 -7.40 17.48
N THR A 167 1.11 -7.60 16.20
CA THR A 167 0.11 -8.06 15.23
C THR A 167 -0.22 -9.54 15.49
N PRO A 168 -1.51 -9.93 15.48
CA PRO A 168 -1.91 -11.31 15.73
C PRO A 168 -1.29 -12.28 14.72
N LYS A 169 -0.86 -13.45 15.20
CA LYS A 169 -0.35 -14.55 14.36
C LYS A 169 -1.26 -14.90 13.16
N PRO A 170 -2.60 -15.01 13.28
CA PRO A 170 -3.45 -15.34 12.13
C PRO A 170 -3.40 -14.29 11.03
N VAL A 171 -3.33 -13.00 11.40
CA VAL A 171 -3.19 -11.89 10.43
C VAL A 171 -1.87 -11.98 9.67
N LYS A 172 -0.77 -12.32 10.36
CA LYS A 172 0.53 -12.54 9.69
C LYS A 172 0.47 -13.72 8.72
N LYS A 173 -0.25 -14.79 9.11
CA LYS A 173 -0.43 -15.97 8.27
C LYS A 173 -1.21 -15.63 7.01
N THR A 174 -2.32 -14.91 7.13
CA THR A 174 -3.13 -14.47 5.96
C THR A 174 -2.35 -13.54 5.05
N LEU A 175 -1.61 -12.56 5.59
CA LEU A 175 -0.73 -11.70 4.77
C LEU A 175 0.35 -12.49 4.02
N SER A 176 0.93 -13.50 4.66
CA SER A 176 1.89 -14.40 4.00
C SER A 176 1.24 -15.23 2.88
N THR A 177 0.01 -15.71 3.08
CA THR A 177 -0.78 -16.41 2.04
C THR A 177 -1.04 -15.50 0.84
N LEU A 178 -1.41 -14.23 1.08
CA LEU A 178 -1.59 -13.21 0.04
C LEU A 178 -0.27 -12.72 -0.58
N ARG A 179 0.88 -13.20 -0.10
CA ARG A 179 2.23 -12.78 -0.52
C ARG A 179 2.57 -11.31 -0.22
N LEU A 180 1.88 -10.69 0.74
CA LEU A 180 2.13 -9.33 1.22
C LEU A 180 3.02 -9.38 2.48
N ARG A 181 4.34 -9.52 2.30
CA ARG A 181 5.27 -9.77 3.43
C ARG A 181 6.05 -8.53 3.85
N ARG A 182 6.40 -7.67 2.91
CA ARG A 182 7.13 -6.41 3.14
C ARG A 182 6.20 -5.22 2.91
N MET A 183 6.53 -4.11 3.57
CA MET A 183 5.82 -2.84 3.37
C MET A 183 5.95 -2.38 1.92
N HIS A 184 4.89 -1.80 1.38
CA HIS A 184 4.78 -1.36 -0.02
C HIS A 184 4.89 -2.48 -1.07
N GLU A 185 4.72 -3.75 -0.66
CA GLU A 185 4.47 -4.83 -1.63
C GLU A 185 3.02 -4.76 -2.11
N GLY A 186 2.84 -4.92 -3.41
CA GLY A 186 1.55 -4.95 -4.08
C GLY A 186 1.34 -6.28 -4.81
N VAL A 187 0.13 -6.82 -4.75
CA VAL A 187 -0.25 -8.09 -5.40
C VAL A 187 -1.62 -7.94 -6.04
N PHE A 188 -1.75 -8.40 -7.29
CA PHE A 188 -3.06 -8.59 -7.94
C PHE A 188 -3.70 -9.87 -7.42
N LEU A 189 -4.91 -9.76 -6.90
CA LEU A 189 -5.66 -10.87 -6.31
C LEU A 189 -7.00 -11.03 -7.00
N PRO A 190 -7.42 -12.26 -7.34
CA PRO A 190 -8.78 -12.50 -7.81
C PRO A 190 -9.76 -12.23 -6.66
N TYR A 191 -10.81 -11.48 -6.92
CA TYR A 191 -11.78 -11.08 -5.90
C TYR A 191 -12.88 -12.13 -5.72
N THR A 192 -12.48 -13.28 -5.19
CA THR A 192 -13.38 -14.37 -4.79
C THR A 192 -13.90 -14.14 -3.37
N ASP A 193 -14.95 -14.87 -2.97
CA ASP A 193 -15.47 -14.81 -1.59
C ASP A 193 -14.38 -15.16 -0.54
N ALA A 194 -13.51 -16.13 -0.83
CA ALA A 194 -12.39 -16.49 0.03
C ALA A 194 -11.37 -15.34 0.14
N THR A 195 -10.96 -14.75 -0.99
CA THR A 195 -10.03 -13.61 -0.99
C THR A 195 -10.64 -12.42 -0.26
N ARG A 196 -11.91 -12.12 -0.49
CA ARG A 196 -12.64 -11.05 0.18
C ARG A 196 -12.62 -11.21 1.70
N LYS A 197 -12.94 -12.41 2.20
CA LYS A 197 -12.85 -12.75 3.63
C LYS A 197 -11.44 -12.53 4.19
N MET A 198 -10.41 -12.96 3.47
CA MET A 198 -9.01 -12.73 3.86
C MET A 198 -8.67 -11.24 3.91
N LEU A 199 -9.10 -10.46 2.90
CA LEU A 199 -8.89 -9.01 2.81
C LEU A 199 -9.57 -8.25 3.95
N HIS A 200 -10.80 -8.61 4.33
CA HIS A 200 -11.48 -8.01 5.50
C HIS A 200 -10.76 -8.27 6.82
N LEU A 201 -10.14 -9.44 6.98
CA LEU A 201 -9.36 -9.75 8.18
C LEU A 201 -8.11 -8.86 8.29
N VAL A 202 -7.44 -8.61 7.16
CA VAL A 202 -6.20 -7.83 7.06
C VAL A 202 -6.42 -6.35 6.70
N GLU A 203 -7.67 -5.92 6.55
CA GLU A 203 -8.09 -4.57 6.14
C GLU A 203 -7.31 -3.41 6.79
N PRO A 204 -7.02 -3.40 8.11
CA PRO A 204 -6.28 -2.27 8.65
C PRO A 204 -4.81 -2.27 8.28
N TYR A 205 -4.25 -3.34 7.71
CA TYR A 205 -2.85 -3.36 7.26
C TYR A 205 -2.71 -3.08 5.77
N VAL A 206 -3.75 -3.39 4.99
CA VAL A 206 -3.71 -3.43 3.53
C VAL A 206 -4.75 -2.47 2.97
N LEU A 207 -4.35 -1.70 1.97
CA LEU A 207 -5.28 -0.98 1.11
C LEU A 207 -5.52 -1.82 -0.14
N TYR A 208 -6.76 -1.95 -0.57
CA TYR A 208 -7.09 -2.66 -1.80
C TYR A 208 -8.24 -1.99 -2.55
N GLY A 209 -8.27 -2.19 -3.87
CA GLY A 209 -9.29 -1.62 -4.75
C GLY A 209 -9.22 -2.19 -6.17
N MET A 210 -10.13 -1.74 -7.03
CA MET A 210 -10.11 -2.09 -8.45
C MET A 210 -9.02 -1.29 -9.17
N PRO A 211 -8.07 -1.93 -9.86
CA PRO A 211 -7.10 -1.23 -10.68
C PRO A 211 -7.70 -0.80 -12.04
N SER A 212 -7.11 0.23 -12.65
CA SER A 212 -7.39 0.66 -14.03
C SER A 212 -6.40 -0.04 -14.97
N THR A 213 -6.76 -0.21 -16.25
CA THR A 213 -5.88 -0.80 -17.27
C THR A 213 -4.58 -0.01 -17.43
N GLU A 214 -4.65 1.31 -17.37
CA GLU A 214 -3.50 2.21 -17.40
C GLU A 214 -2.57 1.96 -16.22
N THR A 215 -3.13 1.88 -15.01
CA THR A 215 -2.34 1.67 -13.80
C THR A 215 -1.71 0.28 -13.75
N ILE A 216 -2.36 -0.73 -14.32
CA ILE A 216 -1.78 -2.07 -14.50
C ILE A 216 -0.58 -2.01 -15.43
N SER A 217 -0.74 -1.40 -16.61
CA SER A 217 0.33 -1.27 -17.61
C SER A 217 1.55 -0.56 -17.03
N ASP A 218 1.33 0.58 -16.37
CA ASP A 218 2.39 1.37 -15.74
C ASP A 218 3.09 0.61 -14.62
N LEU A 219 2.33 -0.12 -13.78
CA LEU A 219 2.91 -0.89 -12.69
C LEU A 219 3.78 -2.04 -13.21
N VAL A 220 3.30 -2.77 -14.22
CA VAL A 220 4.05 -3.89 -14.81
C VAL A 220 5.33 -3.37 -15.47
N ARG A 221 5.27 -2.27 -16.23
CA ARG A 221 6.45 -1.68 -16.88
C ARG A 221 7.47 -1.12 -15.88
N ARG A 222 7.01 -0.40 -14.83
CA ARG A 222 7.91 0.29 -13.88
C ARG A 222 8.40 -0.60 -12.73
N ARG A 223 7.61 -1.59 -12.33
CA ARG A 223 7.85 -2.40 -11.11
C ARG A 223 7.82 -3.91 -11.38
N GLY A 224 7.66 -4.35 -12.63
CA GLY A 224 7.64 -5.75 -13.01
C GLY A 224 9.01 -6.42 -12.91
N PHE A 225 9.03 -7.60 -12.30
CA PHE A 225 10.20 -8.47 -12.26
C PHE A 225 9.74 -9.91 -12.52
N CYS A 226 10.49 -10.63 -13.34
CA CYS A 226 10.33 -12.06 -13.56
C CYS A 226 11.39 -12.85 -12.79
N ARG A 227 11.21 -14.18 -12.76
CA ARG A 227 12.22 -15.11 -12.28
C ARG A 227 12.75 -15.90 -13.47
N VAL A 228 13.98 -15.62 -13.87
CA VAL A 228 14.72 -16.33 -14.93
C VAL A 228 15.86 -17.09 -14.25
N ASP A 229 15.97 -18.39 -14.47
CA ASP A 229 16.95 -19.27 -13.82
C ASP A 229 17.02 -19.13 -12.29
N GLY A 230 15.86 -18.95 -11.65
CA GLY A 230 15.75 -18.76 -10.20
C GLY A 230 16.22 -17.40 -9.68
N LYS A 231 16.72 -16.51 -10.56
CA LYS A 231 17.15 -15.15 -10.23
C LYS A 231 16.07 -14.15 -10.61
N ARG A 232 15.99 -13.06 -9.85
CA ARG A 232 15.03 -11.97 -10.11
C ARG A 232 15.63 -11.04 -11.17
N ALA A 233 15.00 -10.96 -12.33
CA ALA A 233 15.38 -10.06 -13.43
C ALA A 233 14.25 -9.04 -13.69
N PRO A 234 14.57 -7.78 -14.06
CA PRO A 234 13.57 -6.82 -14.50
C PRO A 234 12.98 -7.22 -15.86
N LEU A 235 11.70 -6.89 -16.09
CA LEU A 235 11.06 -7.04 -17.40
C LEU A 235 11.49 -5.87 -18.31
N ALA A 236 12.65 -6.01 -18.95
CA ALA A 236 13.23 -4.96 -19.80
C ALA A 236 13.13 -5.25 -21.31
N ASP A 237 13.22 -6.52 -21.69
CA ASP A 237 13.10 -6.96 -23.09
C ASP A 237 12.08 -8.11 -23.16
N ASN A 238 11.49 -8.30 -24.33
CA ASN A 238 10.48 -9.33 -24.59
C ASN A 238 11.10 -10.72 -24.79
N ASN A 239 12.42 -10.79 -24.99
CA ASN A 239 13.18 -12.03 -25.15
C ASN A 239 13.64 -12.65 -23.82
N VAL A 240 13.12 -12.14 -22.69
CA VAL A 240 13.50 -12.51 -21.31
C VAL A 240 12.58 -13.58 -20.74
#